data_AF-A0AAN6GU85-F1
#
_entry.id   AF-A0AAN6GU85-F1
#
_cell.length_a   1.000
_cell.length_b   1.000
_cell.length_c   1.000
_cell.angle_alpha   90.00
_cell.angle_beta   90.00
_cell.angle_gamma   90.00
#
_symmetry.space_group_name_H-M   'P 1'
#
loop_
_entity.id
_entity.type
_entity.pdbx_description
1 polymer ?
#
loop_
_entity_poly.entity_id
_entity_poly.type
_entity_poly.pdbx_seq_one_letter_code
_entity_poly.pdbx_strand_id
1 'polypeptide(L)'
;MRMIVRPARAGLSARSVLARPVLASFRADFPNRVNHQTPRAQLCTSPRLCQNALKPEEQVHRELDEAHNAYEARIQDAIEHLVKQGYDRRTIWRQDLCWGDHDTFQHVNNVRYVRWYESARMKWGQVLAQHIDDEKRRNDILRGTGVSFILAGINVRYRRPLLYPDTVLVAQTIGLPITEDRFTISAIAYSVNQSTIASSADQLCVMYDYTKLKKCPIPEDLREVMEVTAQRTAANQDASTKKAASVS
;
A
#
# COMPACT_ATOMS: atom_id res chain seq x y z
N MET A 1 -31.83 -16.23 -26.76
CA MET A 1 -33.08 -16.04 -25.99
C MET A 1 -33.51 -14.58 -26.17
N ARG A 2 -34.61 -14.33 -26.88
CA ARG A 2 -35.06 -13.00 -27.34
C ARG A 2 -35.59 -12.14 -26.19
N MET A 3 -35.35 -10.83 -26.26
CA MET A 3 -35.92 -9.78 -25.41
C MET A 3 -37.45 -9.82 -25.38
N ILE A 4 -38.05 -9.52 -24.23
CA ILE A 4 -39.37 -8.85 -24.15
C ILE A 4 -39.32 -7.82 -23.02
N VAL A 5 -39.15 -6.55 -23.40
CA VAL A 5 -39.53 -5.36 -22.62
C VAL A 5 -40.96 -5.02 -23.02
N ARG A 6 -41.87 -4.87 -22.05
CA ARG A 6 -43.23 -4.33 -22.28
C ARG A 6 -43.39 -2.99 -21.56
N PRO A 7 -43.78 -1.90 -22.27
CA PRO A 7 -44.19 -0.63 -21.68
C PRO A 7 -45.73 -0.50 -21.67
N ALA A 8 -46.29 0.22 -20.70
CA ALA A 8 -47.64 0.83 -20.75
C ALA A 8 -47.90 1.64 -19.46
N ARG A 9 -48.63 2.75 -19.40
CA ARG A 9 -48.99 3.83 -20.34
C ARG A 9 -49.53 4.96 -19.42
N ALA A 10 -49.35 6.20 -19.85
CA ALA A 10 -49.77 7.39 -19.13
C ALA A 10 -51.30 7.59 -19.09
N GLY A 11 -51.78 8.19 -18.01
CA GLY A 11 -53.08 8.84 -17.90
C GLY A 11 -52.86 10.25 -17.35
N LEU A 12 -53.11 11.26 -18.18
CA LEU A 12 -53.04 12.70 -17.88
C LEU A 12 -54.25 13.15 -17.05
N SER A 13 -54.02 14.08 -16.11
CA SER A 13 -54.98 15.13 -15.79
C SER A 13 -54.23 16.33 -15.20
N ALA A 14 -54.18 17.42 -15.97
CA ALA A 14 -53.62 18.69 -15.58
C ALA A 14 -54.56 19.46 -14.64
N ARG A 15 -54.02 19.99 -13.53
CA ARG A 15 -54.50 21.23 -12.92
C ARG A 15 -53.30 22.01 -12.37
N SER A 16 -53.08 23.19 -12.94
CA SER A 16 -52.14 24.20 -12.49
C SER A 16 -52.70 24.91 -11.26
N VAL A 17 -51.89 25.05 -10.20
CA VAL A 17 -51.97 26.16 -9.26
C VAL A 17 -50.55 26.48 -8.80
N LEU A 18 -50.05 27.65 -9.21
CA LEU A 18 -48.84 28.26 -8.68
C LEU A 18 -49.07 28.63 -7.20
N ALA A 19 -48.28 28.09 -6.29
CA ALA A 19 -48.22 28.56 -4.90
C ALA A 19 -46.76 28.86 -4.52
N ARG A 20 -46.48 30.14 -4.28
CA ARG A 20 -45.21 30.66 -3.75
C ARG A 20 -45.01 30.19 -2.31
N PRO A 21 -43.78 29.88 -1.85
CA PRO A 21 -43.54 29.64 -0.44
C PRO A 21 -43.55 30.98 0.32
N VAL A 22 -44.40 31.06 1.34
CA VAL A 22 -44.40 32.13 2.34
C VAL A 22 -43.25 31.84 3.31
N LEU A 23 -42.27 32.74 3.36
CA LEU A 23 -41.25 32.77 4.41
C LEU A 23 -41.93 33.10 5.75
N ALA A 24 -42.10 32.09 6.60
CA ALA A 24 -42.49 32.29 7.98
C ALA A 24 -41.28 32.82 8.76
N SER A 25 -41.30 34.10 9.08
CA SER A 25 -40.38 34.73 10.03
C SER A 25 -40.72 34.26 11.44
N PHE A 26 -39.93 33.33 11.97
CA PHE A 26 -39.92 33.03 13.40
C PHE A 26 -39.31 34.24 14.14
N ARG A 27 -40.16 35.14 14.65
CA ARG A 27 -39.79 36.06 15.73
C ARG A 27 -39.86 35.28 17.04
N ALA A 28 -38.71 35.03 17.65
CA ALA A 28 -38.66 34.60 19.04
C ALA A 28 -38.96 35.82 19.93
N ASP A 29 -40.08 35.76 20.65
CA ASP A 29 -40.41 36.69 21.73
C ASP A 29 -39.41 36.51 22.88
N PHE A 30 -38.61 37.54 23.14
CA PHE A 30 -37.74 37.61 24.32
C PHE A 30 -38.51 38.25 25.48
N PRO A 31 -38.76 37.54 26.59
CA PRO A 31 -39.28 38.16 27.80
C PRO A 31 -38.22 39.05 28.46
N ASN A 32 -38.68 40.23 28.85
CA ASN A 32 -37.92 41.30 29.48
C ASN A 32 -37.42 40.93 30.89
N ARG A 33 -36.18 41.36 31.19
CA ARG A 33 -35.57 41.61 32.50
C ARG A 33 -35.72 40.54 33.60
N VAL A 34 -34.63 39.82 33.82
CA VAL A 34 -34.24 39.35 35.16
C VAL A 34 -32.91 39.99 35.54
N ASN A 35 -32.86 40.51 36.76
CA ASN A 35 -31.74 41.18 37.39
C ASN A 35 -30.53 40.22 37.43
N HIS A 36 -29.57 40.40 36.52
CA HIS A 36 -28.25 39.79 36.68
C HIS A 36 -27.33 40.84 37.28
N GLN A 37 -27.14 40.79 38.60
CA GLN A 37 -25.82 41.13 39.13
C GLN A 37 -24.83 40.27 38.37
N THR A 38 -24.14 40.85 37.42
CA THR A 38 -23.05 40.18 36.72
C THR A 38 -22.10 39.72 37.82
N PRO A 39 -21.84 38.41 38.02
CA PRO A 39 -20.71 38.01 38.82
C PRO A 39 -19.54 38.67 38.12
N ARG A 40 -18.83 39.55 38.84
CA ARG A 40 -17.58 40.14 38.36
C ARG A 40 -16.79 38.95 37.85
N ALA A 41 -16.60 38.85 36.53
CA ALA A 41 -15.74 37.83 35.98
C ALA A 41 -14.39 38.08 36.64
N GLN A 42 -14.08 37.32 37.69
CA GLN A 42 -12.72 37.13 38.13
C GLN A 42 -12.09 36.46 36.94
N LEU A 43 -11.57 37.29 36.03
CA LEU A 43 -10.51 36.90 35.12
C LEU A 43 -9.61 36.03 35.97
N CYS A 44 -9.50 34.76 35.62
CA CYS A 44 -8.58 33.84 36.25
C CYS A 44 -7.19 34.42 35.96
N THR A 45 -6.72 35.34 36.81
CA THR A 45 -5.47 36.09 36.67
C THR A 45 -4.28 35.26 37.11
N SER A 46 -4.48 33.99 37.49
CA SER A 46 -3.35 33.07 37.61
C SER A 46 -2.86 32.76 36.21
N PRO A 47 -1.66 33.21 35.81
CA PRO A 47 -1.00 32.59 34.68
C PRO A 47 -0.78 31.16 35.15
N ARG A 48 -1.45 30.17 34.55
CA ARG A 48 -0.89 28.82 34.58
C ARG A 48 0.40 28.94 33.77
N LEU A 49 1.49 29.29 34.44
CA LEU A 49 2.83 29.08 33.91
C LEU A 49 2.83 27.64 33.43
N CYS A 50 2.96 27.44 32.12
CA CYS A 50 3.27 26.13 31.58
C CYS A 50 4.56 25.71 32.29
N GLN A 51 4.47 24.76 33.23
CA GLN A 51 5.58 24.35 34.08
C GLN A 51 6.70 23.65 33.30
N ASN A 52 6.45 23.37 32.02
CA ASN A 52 7.42 22.75 31.13
C ASN A 52 8.22 23.85 30.43
N ALA A 53 9.44 24.07 30.90
CA ALA A 53 10.44 24.80 30.13
C ALA A 53 10.63 24.12 28.77
N LEU A 54 10.68 24.90 27.70
CA LEU A 54 10.98 24.37 26.36
C LEU A 54 12.41 23.81 26.37
N LYS A 55 12.59 22.63 25.79
CA LYS A 55 13.93 22.09 25.55
C LYS A 55 14.69 23.01 24.59
N PRO A 56 16.02 23.18 24.73
CA PRO A 56 16.84 23.85 23.72
C PRO A 56 16.68 23.18 22.36
N GLU A 57 16.61 23.97 21.27
CA GLU A 57 16.41 23.44 19.91
C GLU A 57 17.48 22.42 19.51
N GLU A 58 18.75 22.66 19.86
CA GLU A 58 19.86 21.74 19.62
C GLU A 58 19.68 20.39 20.33
N GLN A 59 19.05 20.38 21.50
CA GLN A 59 18.73 19.14 22.20
C GLN A 59 17.61 18.41 21.44
N VAL A 60 16.58 19.12 21.00
CA VAL A 60 15.45 18.52 20.26
C VAL A 60 15.93 17.90 18.95
N HIS A 61 16.74 18.62 18.15
CA HIS A 61 17.27 18.09 16.89
C HIS A 61 18.09 16.82 17.11
N ARG A 62 19.00 16.84 18.09
CA ARG A 62 19.83 15.67 18.41
C ARG A 62 18.99 14.46 18.79
N GLU A 63 18.00 14.63 19.67
CA GLU A 63 17.10 13.54 20.09
C GLU A 63 16.30 12.99 18.89
N LEU A 64 15.84 13.85 17.99
CA LEU A 64 15.12 13.45 16.77
C LEU A 64 16.03 12.70 15.78
N ASP A 65 17.26 13.19 15.57
CA ASP A 65 18.24 12.57 14.69
C ASP A 65 18.69 11.21 15.23
N GLU A 66 18.93 11.11 16.54
CA GLU A 66 19.27 9.84 17.21
C GLU A 66 18.13 8.82 17.05
N ALA A 67 16.88 9.24 17.26
CA ALA A 67 15.72 8.37 17.07
C ALA A 67 15.54 7.93 15.60
N HIS A 68 15.75 8.84 14.65
CA HIS A 68 15.69 8.54 13.22
C HIS A 68 16.79 7.54 12.82
N ASN A 69 18.04 7.79 13.23
CA ASN A 69 19.17 6.92 12.91
C ASN A 69 19.01 5.52 13.53
N ALA A 70 18.52 5.43 14.76
CA ALA A 70 18.21 4.16 15.40
C ALA A 70 17.13 3.38 14.62
N TYR A 71 16.13 4.07 14.07
CA TYR A 71 15.09 3.44 13.27
C TYR A 71 15.60 3.00 11.89
N GLU A 72 16.43 3.81 11.23
CA GLU A 72 17.10 3.44 9.97
C GLU A 72 18.00 2.19 10.14
N ALA A 73 18.68 2.06 11.28
CA ALA A 73 19.44 0.84 11.59
C ALA A 73 18.53 -0.40 11.62
N ARG A 74 17.35 -0.31 12.24
CA ARG A 74 16.36 -1.42 12.24
C ARG A 74 15.87 -1.77 10.84
N ILE A 75 15.70 -0.78 9.97
CA ILE A 75 15.34 -1.01 8.56
C ILE A 75 16.46 -1.79 7.88
N GLN A 76 17.71 -1.39 8.06
CA GLN A 76 18.84 -2.09 7.45
C GLN A 76 18.97 -3.53 7.96
N ASP A 77 18.81 -3.76 9.26
CA ASP A 77 18.79 -5.10 9.86
C ASP A 77 17.67 -5.96 9.24
N ALA A 78 16.48 -5.38 9.04
CA ALA A 78 15.36 -6.06 8.39
C ALA A 78 15.65 -6.39 6.92
N ILE A 79 16.31 -5.49 6.18
CA ILE A 79 16.73 -5.78 4.80
C ILE A 79 17.76 -6.93 4.80
N GLU A 80 18.73 -6.91 5.70
CA GLU A 80 19.72 -7.99 5.82
C GLU A 80 19.08 -9.33 6.18
N HIS A 81 18.07 -9.32 7.06
CA HIS A 81 17.27 -10.50 7.37
C HIS A 81 16.60 -11.07 6.12
N LEU A 82 15.96 -10.23 5.30
CA LEU A 82 15.33 -10.64 4.04
C LEU A 82 16.36 -11.15 3.02
N VAL A 83 17.52 -10.51 2.92
CA VAL A 83 18.61 -10.96 2.03
C VAL A 83 19.15 -12.32 2.46
N LYS A 84 19.28 -12.58 3.77
CA LYS A 84 19.66 -13.90 4.30
C LYS A 84 18.63 -14.99 3.95
N GLN A 85 17.36 -14.63 3.77
CA GLN A 85 16.31 -15.52 3.26
C GLN A 85 16.33 -15.70 1.73
N GLY A 86 17.30 -15.08 1.03
CA GLY A 86 17.52 -15.25 -0.40
C GLY A 86 16.89 -14.19 -1.30
N TYR A 87 16.14 -13.24 -0.75
CA TYR A 87 15.56 -12.14 -1.52
C TYR A 87 16.66 -11.22 -2.07
N ASP A 88 16.47 -10.68 -3.28
CA ASP A 88 17.42 -9.76 -3.88
C ASP A 88 17.29 -8.36 -3.28
N ARG A 89 18.35 -7.88 -2.64
CA ARG A 89 18.43 -6.53 -2.04
C ARG A 89 17.95 -5.43 -2.98
N ARG A 90 18.28 -5.52 -4.27
CA ARG A 90 17.98 -4.48 -5.27
C ARG A 90 16.48 -4.38 -5.59
N THR A 91 15.75 -5.45 -5.32
CA THR A 91 14.30 -5.57 -5.59
C THR A 91 13.43 -5.22 -4.39
N ILE A 92 14.01 -5.10 -3.20
CA ILE A 92 13.27 -4.78 -1.98
C ILE A 92 12.76 -3.35 -2.07
N TRP A 93 11.44 -3.20 -1.96
CA TRP A 93 10.76 -1.91 -1.95
C TRP A 93 10.48 -1.47 -0.53
N ARG A 94 10.96 -0.28 -0.16
CA ARG A 94 10.64 0.35 1.12
C ARG A 94 9.39 1.21 0.98
N GLN A 95 8.46 1.05 1.91
CA GLN A 95 7.25 1.85 2.01
C GLN A 95 7.10 2.35 3.44
N ASP A 96 7.30 3.65 3.65
CA ASP A 96 6.92 4.29 4.91
C ASP A 96 5.40 4.45 4.93
N LEU A 97 4.76 4.06 6.03
CA LEU A 97 3.31 4.20 6.16
C LEU A 97 2.93 5.67 6.27
N CYS A 98 1.89 6.07 5.56
CA CYS A 98 1.30 7.40 5.74
C CYS A 98 0.19 7.32 6.78
N TRP A 99 0.04 8.35 7.62
CA TRP A 99 -1.08 8.42 8.56
C TRP A 99 -2.44 8.24 7.86
N GLY A 100 -2.62 8.87 6.69
CA GLY A 100 -3.82 8.75 5.85
C GLY A 100 -4.05 7.38 5.20
N ASP A 101 -3.18 6.39 5.42
CA ASP A 101 -3.40 5.00 4.98
C ASP A 101 -4.42 4.26 5.87
N HIS A 102 -4.76 4.81 7.04
CA HIS A 102 -5.70 4.21 7.98
C HIS A 102 -7.13 4.36 7.50
N ASP A 103 -7.95 3.35 7.73
CA ASP A 103 -9.41 3.43 7.59
C ASP A 103 -10.10 3.51 8.96
N THR A 104 -11.43 3.48 8.94
CA THR A 104 -12.28 3.55 10.14
C THR A 104 -12.03 2.41 11.13
N PHE A 105 -11.41 1.30 10.71
CA PHE A 105 -11.05 0.19 11.59
C PHE A 105 -9.69 0.39 12.29
N GLN A 106 -9.13 1.60 12.19
CA GLN A 106 -7.93 2.04 12.93
C GLN A 106 -6.66 1.28 12.57
N HIS A 107 -6.58 0.72 11.37
CA HIS A 107 -5.37 0.13 10.81
C HIS A 107 -5.25 0.50 9.33
N VAL A 108 -4.09 0.20 8.73
CA VAL A 108 -3.90 0.41 7.30
C VAL A 108 -4.98 -0.31 6.50
N ASN A 109 -5.59 0.42 5.56
CA ASN A 109 -6.60 -0.13 4.68
C ASN A 109 -6.02 -1.23 3.77
N ASN A 110 -6.81 -2.29 3.57
CA ASN A 110 -6.43 -3.48 2.82
C ASN A 110 -5.97 -3.19 1.37
N VAL A 111 -6.52 -2.16 0.70
CA VAL A 111 -6.14 -1.79 -0.67
C VAL A 111 -4.72 -1.22 -0.75
N ARG A 112 -4.20 -0.63 0.33
CA ARG A 112 -2.84 -0.05 0.33
C ARG A 112 -1.76 -1.10 0.10
N TYR A 113 -1.94 -2.31 0.64
CA TYR A 113 -1.03 -3.43 0.40
C TYR A 113 -0.90 -3.78 -1.08
N VAL A 114 -2.01 -3.79 -1.82
CA VAL A 114 -2.01 -4.04 -3.28
C VAL A 114 -1.16 -3.00 -4.00
N ARG A 115 -1.23 -1.74 -3.57
CA ARG A 115 -0.40 -0.65 -4.13
C ARG A 115 1.07 -0.84 -3.84
N TRP A 116 1.44 -1.30 -2.65
CA TRP A 116 2.84 -1.58 -2.33
C TRP A 116 3.39 -2.74 -3.16
N TYR A 117 2.61 -3.80 -3.35
CA TYR A 117 2.98 -4.92 -4.22
C TYR A 117 3.11 -4.49 -5.69
N GLU A 118 2.25 -3.57 -6.15
CA GLU A 118 2.36 -2.93 -7.46
C GLU A 118 3.67 -2.17 -7.63
N SER A 119 4.00 -1.24 -6.74
CA SER A 119 5.28 -0.50 -6.79
C SER A 119 6.48 -1.43 -6.73
N ALA A 120 6.43 -2.44 -5.86
CA ALA A 120 7.48 -3.42 -5.70
C ALA A 120 7.66 -4.32 -6.95
N ARG A 121 6.57 -4.69 -7.65
CA ARG A 121 6.68 -5.38 -8.97
C ARG A 121 7.37 -4.51 -10.00
N MET A 122 7.09 -3.20 -10.02
CA MET A 122 7.73 -2.30 -10.98
C MET A 122 9.22 -2.17 -10.67
N LYS A 123 9.60 -2.09 -9.39
CA LYS A 123 11.00 -2.12 -8.96
C LYS A 123 11.68 -3.44 -9.36
N TRP A 124 11.02 -4.58 -9.16
CA TRP A 124 11.50 -5.88 -9.61
C TRP A 124 11.68 -5.91 -11.14
N GLY A 125 10.71 -5.43 -11.91
CA GLY A 125 10.77 -5.34 -13.37
C GLY A 125 11.93 -4.46 -13.86
N GLN A 126 12.26 -3.40 -13.12
CA GLN A 126 13.46 -2.59 -13.40
C GLN A 126 14.75 -3.38 -13.25
N VAL A 127 14.89 -4.17 -12.17
CA VAL A 127 16.06 -5.02 -11.96
C VAL A 127 16.12 -6.13 -13.01
N LEU A 128 14.99 -6.75 -13.33
CA LEU A 128 14.90 -7.76 -14.38
C LEU A 128 15.38 -7.19 -15.73
N ALA A 129 14.92 -6.00 -16.11
CA ALA A 129 15.33 -5.36 -17.34
C ALA A 129 16.84 -5.03 -17.39
N GLN A 130 17.53 -4.85 -16.25
CA GLN A 130 18.98 -4.65 -16.26
C GLN A 130 19.77 -5.88 -16.71
N HIS A 131 19.16 -7.07 -16.73
CA HIS A 131 19.78 -8.29 -17.26
C HIS A 131 19.66 -8.41 -18.79
N ILE A 132 19.03 -7.43 -19.43
CA ILE A 132 18.81 -7.41 -20.89
C ILE A 132 19.68 -6.31 -21.51
N ASP A 133 20.53 -6.71 -22.45
CA ASP A 133 21.47 -5.79 -23.10
C ASP A 133 20.79 -4.86 -24.11
N ASP A 134 19.80 -5.36 -24.85
CA ASP A 134 19.09 -4.58 -25.86
C ASP A 134 18.20 -3.49 -25.23
N GLU A 135 18.50 -2.22 -25.53
CA GLU A 135 17.80 -1.08 -24.97
C GLU A 135 16.32 -1.05 -25.35
N LYS A 136 15.99 -1.42 -26.60
CA LYS A 136 14.59 -1.47 -27.04
C LYS A 136 13.81 -2.52 -26.25
N ARG A 137 14.37 -3.72 -26.09
CA ARG A 137 13.78 -4.81 -25.30
C ARG A 137 13.57 -4.41 -23.84
N ARG A 138 14.53 -3.72 -23.23
CA ARG A 138 14.36 -3.15 -21.87
C ARG A 138 13.18 -2.19 -21.80
N ASN A 139 13.08 -1.27 -22.76
CA ASN A 139 11.98 -0.31 -22.82
C ASN A 139 10.63 -1.00 -23.03
N ASP A 140 10.59 -2.05 -23.86
CA ASP A 140 9.40 -2.89 -24.06
C ASP A 140 8.90 -3.49 -22.73
N ILE A 141 9.81 -4.05 -21.93
CA ILE A 141 9.50 -4.59 -20.60
C ILE A 141 8.97 -3.49 -19.67
N LEU A 142 9.71 -2.38 -19.54
CA LEU A 142 9.44 -1.32 -18.56
C LEU A 142 8.19 -0.50 -18.84
N ARG A 143 7.88 -0.27 -20.11
CA ARG A 143 6.74 0.58 -20.53
C ARG A 143 5.49 -0.21 -20.88
N GLY A 144 5.57 -1.53 -20.90
CA GLY A 144 4.48 -2.37 -21.38
C GLY A 144 4.23 -2.17 -22.89
N THR A 145 5.30 -2.13 -23.68
CA THR A 145 5.24 -2.10 -25.15
C THR A 145 5.85 -3.37 -25.73
N GLY A 146 5.63 -3.66 -27.02
CA GLY A 146 6.15 -4.88 -27.62
C GLY A 146 5.66 -6.12 -26.87
N VAL A 147 6.59 -6.92 -26.31
CA VAL A 147 6.25 -8.08 -25.47
C VAL A 147 6.65 -7.80 -24.02
N SER A 148 5.68 -7.73 -23.10
CA SER A 148 5.93 -7.51 -21.67
C SER A 148 4.95 -8.30 -20.79
N PHE A 149 5.19 -8.31 -19.49
CA PHE A 149 4.30 -8.96 -18.52
C PHE A 149 3.16 -8.02 -18.13
N ILE A 150 1.98 -8.59 -17.92
CA ILE A 150 0.81 -7.90 -17.39
C ILE A 150 0.22 -8.69 -16.23
N LEU A 151 -0.30 -7.97 -15.22
CA LEU A 151 -0.95 -8.58 -14.06
C LEU A 151 -2.31 -9.17 -14.48
N ALA A 152 -2.47 -10.47 -14.34
CA ALA A 152 -3.74 -11.17 -14.57
C ALA A 152 -4.57 -11.33 -13.29
N GLY A 153 -3.92 -11.40 -12.12
CA GLY A 153 -4.61 -11.49 -10.84
C GLY A 153 -3.66 -11.33 -9.66
N ILE A 154 -4.23 -10.99 -8.50
CA ILE A 154 -3.49 -10.90 -7.24
C ILE A 154 -4.32 -11.50 -6.11
N ASN A 155 -3.70 -12.34 -5.29
CA ASN A 155 -4.27 -12.86 -4.05
C ASN A 155 -3.45 -12.33 -2.88
N VAL A 156 -4.07 -11.58 -1.96
CA VAL A 156 -3.39 -11.03 -0.78
C VAL A 156 -3.92 -11.70 0.48
N ARG A 157 -2.99 -12.19 1.31
CA ARG A 157 -3.27 -12.76 2.63
C ARG A 157 -2.77 -11.80 3.70
N TYR A 158 -3.71 -11.16 4.39
CA TYR A 158 -3.45 -10.25 5.51
C TYR A 158 -3.29 -11.08 6.80
N ARG A 159 -2.12 -10.98 7.44
CA ARG A 159 -1.80 -11.76 8.65
C ARG A 159 -1.85 -10.91 9.91
N ARG A 160 -1.43 -9.65 9.82
CA ARG A 160 -1.37 -8.71 10.95
C ARG A 160 -1.79 -7.31 10.51
N PRO A 161 -2.55 -6.57 11.34
CA PRO A 161 -2.84 -5.16 11.09
C PRO A 161 -1.56 -4.34 11.24
N LEU A 162 -1.43 -3.29 10.42
CA LEU A 162 -0.35 -2.32 10.48
C LEU A 162 -0.86 -0.97 10.95
N LEU A 163 -0.01 -0.24 11.69
CA LEU A 163 -0.33 1.02 12.33
C LEU A 163 0.76 2.04 12.02
N TYR A 164 0.39 3.30 11.87
CA TYR A 164 1.34 4.40 11.76
C TYR A 164 1.90 4.77 13.15
N PRO A 165 3.20 5.10 13.27
CA PRO A 165 4.24 5.02 12.24
C PRO A 165 4.79 3.58 12.10
N ASP A 166 5.13 3.17 10.88
CA ASP A 166 5.89 1.95 10.58
C ASP A 166 6.48 2.05 9.16
N THR A 167 7.43 1.19 8.86
CA THR A 167 8.02 1.01 7.55
C THR A 167 7.85 -0.44 7.14
N VAL A 168 7.31 -0.62 5.94
CA VAL A 168 7.09 -1.92 5.33
C VAL A 168 8.15 -2.15 4.27
N LEU A 169 8.82 -3.30 4.36
CA LEU A 169 9.71 -3.80 3.32
C LEU A 169 8.98 -4.86 2.51
N VAL A 170 8.76 -4.58 1.23
CA VAL A 170 8.16 -5.53 0.30
C VAL A 170 9.28 -6.26 -0.45
N ALA A 171 9.37 -7.57 -0.21
CA ALA A 171 10.31 -8.45 -0.90
C ALA A 171 9.55 -9.42 -1.79
N GLN A 172 10.10 -9.74 -2.96
CA GLN A 172 9.43 -10.56 -3.97
C GLN A 172 10.39 -11.59 -4.57
N THR A 173 9.82 -12.70 -5.00
CA THR A 173 10.51 -13.74 -5.78
C THR A 173 9.55 -14.40 -6.74
N ILE A 174 10.07 -15.18 -7.68
CA ILE A 174 9.25 -15.92 -8.65
C ILE A 174 8.93 -17.30 -8.07
N GLY A 175 7.65 -17.67 -8.12
CA GLY A 175 7.20 -19.01 -7.78
C GLY A 175 7.54 -19.99 -8.90
N LEU A 176 8.17 -21.11 -8.53
CA LEU A 176 8.47 -22.22 -9.43
C LEU A 176 7.39 -23.32 -9.33
N PRO A 177 7.12 -24.06 -10.42
CA PRO A 177 7.68 -23.91 -11.77
C PRO A 177 7.03 -22.74 -12.55
N ILE A 178 7.78 -22.15 -13.48
CA ILE A 178 7.24 -21.20 -14.47
C ILE A 178 6.59 -21.98 -15.61
N THR A 179 5.39 -21.59 -16.03
CA THR A 179 4.66 -22.26 -17.13
C THR A 179 4.91 -21.58 -18.48
N GLU A 180 4.23 -21.98 -19.55
CA GLU A 180 4.51 -21.50 -20.92
C GLU A 180 4.31 -19.98 -21.08
N ASP A 181 3.16 -19.45 -20.67
CA ASP A 181 2.74 -18.05 -20.91
C ASP A 181 2.58 -17.23 -19.62
N ARG A 182 2.79 -17.84 -18.44
CA ARG A 182 2.52 -17.21 -17.14
C ARG A 182 3.46 -17.67 -16.03
N PHE A 183 3.58 -16.80 -15.05
CA PHE A 183 4.38 -17.00 -13.85
C PHE A 183 3.72 -16.30 -12.66
N THR A 184 4.07 -16.72 -11.46
CA THR A 184 3.59 -16.10 -10.22
C THR A 184 4.72 -15.37 -9.53
N ILE A 185 4.50 -14.11 -9.14
CA ILE A 185 5.42 -13.38 -8.28
C ILE A 185 4.90 -13.48 -6.85
N SER A 186 5.60 -14.27 -6.02
CA SER A 186 5.32 -14.42 -4.60
C SER A 186 5.99 -13.29 -3.83
N ALA A 187 5.21 -12.57 -3.04
CA ALA A 187 5.64 -11.37 -2.34
C ALA A 187 5.28 -11.43 -0.85
N ILE A 188 6.10 -10.78 -0.03
CA ILE A 188 5.84 -10.56 1.39
C ILE A 188 5.96 -9.08 1.72
N ALA A 189 5.18 -8.63 2.70
CA ALA A 189 5.30 -7.32 3.32
C ALA A 189 5.78 -7.53 4.76
N TYR A 190 7.03 -7.14 5.03
CA TYR A 190 7.66 -7.25 6.35
C TYR A 190 7.54 -5.92 7.08
N SER A 191 6.97 -5.93 8.28
CA SER A 191 6.90 -4.77 9.17
C SER A 191 8.17 -4.66 9.98
N VAL A 192 8.82 -3.49 9.92
CA VAL A 192 10.02 -3.22 10.71
C VAL A 192 9.66 -3.11 12.18
N ASN A 193 8.53 -2.48 12.52
CA ASN A 193 8.10 -2.35 13.91
C ASN A 193 7.73 -3.67 14.57
N GLN A 194 7.01 -4.53 13.87
CA GLN A 194 6.60 -5.84 14.39
C GLN A 194 7.68 -6.92 14.17
N SER A 195 8.74 -6.59 13.43
CA SER A 195 9.83 -7.50 13.05
C SER A 195 9.32 -8.83 12.48
N THR A 196 8.25 -8.77 11.69
CA THR A 196 7.58 -9.97 11.16
C THR A 196 6.82 -9.67 9.87
N ILE A 197 6.42 -10.74 9.17
CA ILE A 197 5.59 -10.65 7.97
C ILE A 197 4.16 -10.26 8.36
N ALA A 198 3.70 -9.13 7.87
CA ALA A 198 2.35 -8.60 8.08
C ALA A 198 1.37 -9.08 7.01
N SER A 199 1.83 -9.25 5.77
CA SER A 199 1.04 -9.85 4.70
C SER A 199 1.90 -10.54 3.65
N SER A 200 1.26 -11.42 2.87
CA SER A 200 1.87 -12.08 1.72
C SER A 200 0.93 -11.99 0.52
N ALA A 201 1.47 -11.97 -0.70
CA ALA A 201 0.67 -11.96 -1.92
C ALA A 201 1.24 -12.87 -3.00
N ASP A 202 0.34 -13.46 -3.78
CA ASP A 202 0.65 -14.20 -5.00
C ASP A 202 0.12 -13.39 -6.19
N GLN A 203 1.01 -12.97 -7.09
CA GLN A 203 0.67 -12.10 -8.22
C GLN A 203 0.85 -12.89 -9.51
N LEU A 204 -0.27 -13.26 -10.13
CA LEU A 204 -0.26 -13.99 -11.40
C LEU A 204 0.00 -13.00 -12.54
N CYS A 205 1.12 -13.17 -13.22
CA CYS A 205 1.49 -12.40 -14.41
C CYS A 205 1.41 -13.29 -15.66
N VAL A 206 0.97 -12.70 -16.76
CA VAL A 206 0.96 -13.35 -18.08
C VAL A 206 1.81 -12.52 -19.04
N MET A 207 2.43 -13.17 -20.02
CA MET A 207 3.13 -12.47 -21.09
C MET A 207 2.16 -12.06 -22.19
N TYR A 208 2.31 -10.82 -22.63
CA TYR A 208 1.39 -10.17 -23.55
C TYR A 208 2.16 -9.41 -24.62
N ASP A 209 1.78 -9.64 -25.87
CA ASP A 209 2.24 -8.88 -27.03
C ASP A 209 1.29 -7.71 -27.24
N TYR A 210 1.73 -6.51 -26.86
CA TYR A 210 1.01 -5.24 -26.99
C TYR A 210 0.91 -4.75 -28.44
N THR A 211 1.72 -5.29 -29.35
CA THR A 211 1.60 -4.99 -30.79
C THR A 211 0.47 -5.81 -31.41
N LYS A 212 0.38 -7.09 -31.05
CA LYS A 212 -0.63 -8.03 -31.57
C LYS A 212 -1.89 -8.14 -30.71
N LEU A 213 -1.88 -7.51 -29.54
CA LEU A 213 -2.94 -7.56 -28.52
C LEU A 213 -3.35 -9.00 -28.17
N LYS A 214 -2.37 -9.85 -27.92
CA LYS A 214 -2.61 -11.26 -27.57
C LYS A 214 -1.57 -11.79 -26.58
N LYS A 215 -1.94 -12.85 -25.86
CA LYS A 215 -1.00 -13.62 -25.05
C LYS A 215 0.09 -14.25 -25.92
N CYS A 216 1.27 -14.37 -25.36
CA CYS A 216 2.41 -15.03 -26.00
C CYS A 216 3.18 -15.89 -24.98
N PRO A 217 3.98 -16.86 -25.44
CA PRO A 217 4.91 -17.58 -24.58
C PRO A 217 5.90 -16.62 -23.91
N ILE A 218 6.40 -17.00 -22.74
CA ILE A 218 7.46 -16.28 -22.06
C ILE A 218 8.73 -16.33 -22.92
N PRO A 219 9.27 -15.17 -23.35
CA PRO A 219 10.53 -15.11 -24.06
C PRO A 219 11.69 -15.69 -23.23
N GLU A 220 12.59 -16.42 -23.89
CA GLU A 220 13.65 -17.19 -23.23
C GLU A 220 14.60 -16.30 -22.41
N ASP A 221 14.92 -15.11 -22.92
CA ASP A 221 15.72 -14.08 -22.24
C ASP A 221 15.19 -13.75 -20.84
N LEU A 222 13.86 -13.69 -20.68
CA LEU A 222 13.23 -13.45 -19.38
C LEU A 222 13.12 -14.72 -18.56
N ARG A 223 12.78 -15.85 -19.20
CA ARG A 223 12.61 -17.14 -18.51
C ARG A 223 13.87 -17.52 -17.74
N GLU A 224 15.03 -17.48 -18.40
CA GLU A 224 16.31 -17.86 -17.80
C GLU A 224 16.60 -17.03 -16.54
N VAL A 225 16.47 -15.70 -16.64
CA VAL A 225 16.72 -14.79 -15.50
C VAL A 225 15.74 -15.03 -14.36
N MET A 226 14.46 -15.24 -14.68
CA MET A 226 13.44 -15.54 -13.67
C MET A 226 13.69 -16.88 -12.97
N GLU A 227 14.07 -17.92 -13.70
CA GLU A 227 14.35 -19.24 -13.11
C GLU A 227 15.60 -19.20 -12.23
N VAL A 228 16.68 -18.57 -12.68
CA VAL A 228 17.93 -18.43 -11.89
C VAL A 228 17.68 -17.66 -10.59
N THR A 229 16.96 -16.54 -10.65
CA THR A 229 16.65 -15.74 -9.46
C THR A 229 15.70 -16.45 -8.49
N ALA A 230 14.74 -17.21 -9.01
CA ALA A 230 13.83 -18.03 -8.22
C ALA A 230 14.55 -19.16 -7.48
N GLN A 231 15.38 -19.92 -8.20
CA GLN A 231 16.14 -21.05 -7.63
C GLN A 231 17.07 -20.59 -6.50
N ARG A 232 17.74 -19.44 -6.67
CA ARG A 232 18.55 -18.83 -5.60
C ARG A 232 17.73 -18.56 -4.34
N THR A 233 16.51 -18.07 -4.50
CA THR A 233 15.63 -17.78 -3.35
C THR A 233 15.16 -19.07 -2.68
N ALA A 234 14.68 -20.04 -3.46
CA ALA A 234 14.17 -21.32 -2.95
C ALA A 234 15.24 -22.07 -2.14
N ALA A 235 16.46 -22.19 -2.66
CA ALA A 235 17.55 -22.86 -1.97
C ALA A 235 17.88 -22.24 -0.59
N ASN A 236 17.82 -20.92 -0.47
CA ASN A 236 18.07 -20.22 0.79
C ASN A 236 16.92 -20.35 1.79
N GLN A 237 15.68 -20.34 1.31
CA GLN A 237 14.50 -20.54 2.16
C GLN A 237 14.46 -21.98 2.72
N ASP A 238 14.79 -22.98 1.91
CA ASP A 238 14.88 -24.37 2.34
C ASP A 238 15.98 -24.57 3.39
N ALA A 239 17.15 -23.97 3.18
CA ALA A 239 18.25 -24.00 4.14
C ALA A 239 17.87 -23.34 5.48
N SER A 240 17.15 -22.21 5.42
CA SER A 240 16.69 -21.50 6.63
C SER A 240 15.65 -22.32 7.41
N THR A 241 14.75 -23.00 6.71
CA THR A 241 13.69 -23.82 7.31
C THR A 241 14.26 -25.07 7.99
N LYS A 242 15.22 -25.74 7.34
CA LYS A 242 15.93 -26.90 7.93
C LYS A 242 16.71 -26.51 9.18
N LYS A 243 17.38 -25.35 9.17
CA LYS A 243 18.12 -24.84 10.33
C LYS A 243 17.19 -24.46 11.50
N ALA A 244 16.01 -23.92 11.22
CA ALA A 244 15.02 -23.63 12.25
C ALA A 244 14.47 -24.93 12.88
N ALA A 245 14.24 -25.96 12.07
CA ALA A 245 13.76 -27.26 12.53
C ALA A 245 14.80 -28.08 13.32
N SER A 246 16.10 -27.78 13.20
CA SER A 246 17.17 -28.49 13.93
C SER A 246 17.55 -27.86 15.28
N VAL A 247 17.04 -26.66 15.56
CA VAL A 247 17.31 -25.88 16.79
C VAL A 247 16.10 -25.92 17.75
N SER A 248 14.99 -26.52 17.30
CA SER A 248 13.79 -26.82 18.10
C SER A 248 13.80 -28.28 18.56
#